data_AF-A0A559MC21-F1
#
_entry.id   AF-A0A559MC21-F1
#
_cell.length_a   1.000
_cell.length_b   1.000
_cell.length_c   1.000
_cell.angle_alpha   90.00
_cell.angle_beta   90.00
_cell.angle_gamma   90.00
#
_symmetry.space_group_name_H-M   'P 1'
#
loop_
_entity.id
_entity.type
_entity.pdbx_description
1 polymer ?
#
loop_
_entity_poly.entity_id
_entity_poly.type
_entity_poly.pdbx_seq_one_letter_code
_entity_poly.pdbx_strand_id
1 'polypeptide(L)'
;MDGSYPWLLSKLNPFHIGQGYLPTFVSCSGNLLEDIDSQIERLVRKKFDIITLSISGNDFKFGQVVVDCVYPYRFLPGYDRFERACNSTLTEAETAIKNPAKWKEFRNAIKRYAKFFAPPRENDACDDIYFFPRRIFAVLPMKYSTRSRMNDLVDLVNSQIETHIAGSVESVTFVDIDDHFTGRRFCEPENEDDPIGADNPNVWFNDLTTTLEEDASWNPGSVRPSPEEDPWAAWALGLPESVQNDTDLVPRGIGDNLQRASSFHPKTAAHIATAIKVANMIFIDFAGHHLPE
;
A
#
# COMPACT_ATOMS: atom_id res chain seq x y z
N MET A 1 -12.77 3.64 -6.03
CA MET A 1 -13.26 2.42 -5.34
C MET A 1 -13.51 1.30 -6.35
N ASP A 2 -14.05 1.64 -7.53
CA ASP A 2 -13.95 0.78 -8.71
C ASP A 2 -12.48 0.48 -9.04
N GLY A 3 -12.18 -0.74 -9.46
CA GLY A 3 -10.83 -1.21 -9.79
C GLY A 3 -9.96 -1.72 -8.62
N SER A 4 -10.39 -1.57 -7.36
CA SER A 4 -9.68 -2.17 -6.22
C SER A 4 -9.86 -3.69 -6.16
N TYR A 5 -8.92 -4.44 -5.57
CA TYR A 5 -9.01 -5.90 -5.52
C TYR A 5 -10.31 -6.44 -4.88
N PRO A 6 -10.91 -5.85 -3.81
CA PRO A 6 -12.17 -6.37 -3.26
C PRO A 6 -13.34 -6.19 -4.23
N TRP A 7 -13.35 -5.07 -4.97
CA TRP A 7 -14.35 -4.85 -6.01
C TRP A 7 -14.18 -5.86 -7.14
N LEU A 8 -12.94 -6.08 -7.62
CA LEU A 8 -12.65 -7.05 -8.68
C LEU A 8 -12.98 -8.49 -8.25
N LEU A 9 -12.67 -8.85 -7.01
CA LEU A 9 -13.01 -10.15 -6.42
C LEU A 9 -14.52 -10.41 -6.49
N SER A 10 -15.36 -9.42 -6.19
CA SER A 10 -16.83 -9.51 -6.28
C SER A 10 -17.37 -9.71 -7.71
N LYS A 11 -16.52 -9.61 -8.73
CA LYS A 11 -16.89 -9.85 -10.14
C LYS A 11 -16.48 -11.24 -10.63
N LEU A 12 -15.56 -11.91 -9.93
CA LEU A 12 -15.04 -13.24 -10.29
C LEU A 12 -16.04 -14.34 -9.90
N ASN A 13 -16.23 -15.35 -10.74
CA ASN A 13 -16.99 -16.56 -10.39
C ASN A 13 -16.24 -17.36 -9.28
N PRO A 14 -16.89 -17.89 -8.22
CA PRO A 14 -18.32 -18.03 -7.98
C PRO A 14 -18.88 -16.83 -7.19
N PHE A 15 -18.03 -15.87 -6.86
CA PHE A 15 -18.35 -14.63 -6.17
C PHE A 15 -19.02 -13.64 -7.11
N HIS A 16 -19.54 -14.09 -8.25
CA HIS A 16 -20.38 -13.28 -9.11
C HIS A 16 -21.70 -13.08 -8.37
N ILE A 17 -21.66 -12.09 -7.49
CA ILE A 17 -22.79 -11.65 -6.73
C ILE A 17 -23.74 -11.02 -7.75
N GLY A 18 -24.82 -11.73 -8.10
CA GLY A 18 -25.76 -11.34 -9.16
C GLY A 18 -26.28 -9.90 -8.99
N GLN A 19 -26.88 -9.34 -10.05
CA GLN A 19 -27.41 -7.98 -10.04
C GLN A 19 -28.34 -7.75 -8.83
N GLY A 20 -27.84 -7.07 -7.79
CA GLY A 20 -28.64 -6.71 -6.60
C GLY A 20 -27.90 -6.72 -5.26
N TYR A 21 -26.76 -7.41 -5.14
CA TYR A 21 -25.96 -7.41 -3.91
C TYR A 21 -24.62 -6.71 -4.16
N LEU A 22 -24.47 -5.49 -3.63
CA LEU A 22 -23.21 -4.76 -3.71
C LEU A 22 -22.29 -5.18 -2.56
N PRO A 23 -20.97 -5.37 -2.80
CA PRO A 23 -20.02 -5.54 -1.71
C PRO A 23 -20.14 -4.34 -0.76
N THR A 24 -20.24 -4.60 0.55
CA THR A 24 -20.14 -3.51 1.54
C THR A 24 -18.67 -3.17 1.69
N PHE A 25 -18.27 -2.01 1.15
CA PHE A 25 -16.91 -1.50 1.20
C PHE A 25 -16.79 -0.44 2.29
N VAL A 26 -15.92 -0.67 3.28
CA VAL A 26 -15.70 0.24 4.41
C VAL A 26 -14.24 0.68 4.56
N SER A 27 -13.33 0.20 3.70
CA SER A 27 -11.92 0.58 3.76
C SER A 27 -11.71 2.03 3.35
N CYS A 28 -10.79 2.70 4.03
CA CYS A 28 -10.37 4.07 3.76
C CYS A 28 -8.83 4.14 3.74
N SER A 29 -8.29 5.09 2.98
CA SER A 29 -6.86 5.42 3.04
C SER A 29 -6.54 6.05 4.41
N GLY A 30 -5.31 5.90 4.89
CA GLY A 30 -4.88 6.51 6.16
C GLY A 30 -5.29 5.75 7.43
N ASN A 31 -6.34 4.91 7.37
CA ASN A 31 -6.88 4.24 8.57
C ASN A 31 -5.81 3.48 9.37
N LEU A 32 -5.81 3.76 10.66
CA LEU A 32 -5.15 3.02 11.72
C LEU A 32 -6.08 1.90 12.20
N LEU A 33 -5.57 1.07 13.10
CA LEU A 33 -6.38 0.00 13.67
C LEU A 33 -7.44 0.46 14.63
N GLU A 34 -7.19 1.52 15.36
CA GLU A 34 -8.22 2.12 16.22
C GLU A 34 -9.45 2.57 15.40
N ASP A 35 -9.26 2.88 14.12
CA ASP A 35 -10.35 3.23 13.20
C ASP A 35 -11.16 2.02 12.70
N ILE A 36 -10.69 0.79 12.96
CA ILE A 36 -11.39 -0.42 12.49
C ILE A 36 -12.71 -0.65 13.23
N ASP A 37 -12.81 -0.25 14.50
CA ASP A 37 -14.02 -0.45 15.30
C ASP A 37 -15.19 0.31 14.68
N SER A 38 -14.95 1.54 14.21
CA SER A 38 -15.94 2.32 13.46
C SER A 38 -16.35 1.67 12.14
N GLN A 39 -15.43 0.99 11.45
CA GLN A 39 -15.73 0.23 10.24
C GLN A 39 -16.57 -1.00 10.56
N ILE A 40 -16.23 -1.72 11.63
CA ILE A 40 -16.96 -2.90 12.11
C ILE A 40 -18.38 -2.51 12.53
N GLU A 41 -18.58 -1.40 13.21
CA GLU A 41 -19.91 -0.89 13.59
C GLU A 41 -20.84 -0.72 12.39
N ARG A 42 -20.31 -0.31 11.24
CA ARG A 42 -21.06 -0.18 9.97
C ARG A 42 -21.41 -1.53 9.34
N LEU A 43 -20.80 -2.62 9.81
CA LEU A 43 -21.05 -4.00 9.42
C LEU A 43 -21.97 -4.73 10.41
N VAL A 44 -22.17 -4.20 11.61
CA VAL A 44 -23.02 -4.82 12.65
C VAL A 44 -24.43 -5.05 12.09
N ARG A 45 -24.96 -6.27 12.30
CA ARG A 45 -26.25 -6.82 11.79
C ARG A 45 -26.26 -7.29 10.34
N LYS A 46 -25.14 -7.24 9.62
CA LYS A 46 -25.00 -7.88 8.31
C LYS A 46 -24.35 -9.27 8.47
N LYS A 47 -24.70 -10.19 7.58
CA LYS A 47 -24.03 -11.50 7.45
C LYS A 47 -23.08 -11.44 6.26
N PHE A 48 -21.90 -12.01 6.43
CA PHE A 48 -20.88 -12.07 5.39
C PHE A 48 -20.33 -13.49 5.36
N ASP A 49 -20.19 -14.02 4.15
CA ASP A 49 -19.51 -15.30 3.93
C ASP A 49 -17.99 -15.11 3.83
N ILE A 50 -17.55 -13.94 3.36
CA ILE A 50 -16.14 -13.60 3.12
C ILE A 50 -15.89 -12.15 3.56
N ILE A 51 -14.77 -11.94 4.28
CA ILE A 51 -14.24 -10.63 4.63
C ILE A 51 -12.78 -10.59 4.21
N THR A 52 -12.39 -9.57 3.43
CA THR A 52 -10.99 -9.32 3.09
C THR A 52 -10.53 -8.03 3.75
N LEU A 53 -9.36 -8.04 4.38
CA LEU A 53 -8.81 -6.86 5.05
C LEU A 53 -7.31 -6.70 4.75
N SER A 54 -6.91 -5.44 4.55
CA SER A 54 -5.52 -4.99 4.44
C SER A 54 -5.43 -3.68 5.22
N ILE A 55 -4.83 -3.73 6.40
CA ILE A 55 -4.74 -2.60 7.35
C ILE A 55 -3.44 -2.71 8.13
N SER A 56 -2.97 -1.61 8.71
CA SER A 56 -1.79 -1.46 9.58
C SER A 56 -0.48 -0.87 9.05
N GLY A 57 -0.39 -0.51 7.78
CA GLY A 57 0.82 0.11 7.25
C GLY A 57 1.06 1.46 7.92
N ASN A 58 -0.04 2.16 8.22
CA ASN A 58 -0.03 3.43 8.92
C ASN A 58 0.32 3.27 10.40
N ASP A 59 -0.16 2.21 11.09
CA ASP A 59 0.20 1.89 12.48
C ASP A 59 1.70 1.61 12.69
N PHE A 60 2.39 1.22 11.62
CA PHE A 60 3.83 0.95 11.59
C PHE A 60 4.63 2.04 10.86
N LYS A 61 4.02 3.21 10.62
CA LYS A 61 4.66 4.39 10.03
C LYS A 61 5.19 4.18 8.61
N PHE A 62 4.68 3.23 7.82
CA PHE A 62 5.15 3.04 6.44
C PHE A 62 4.94 4.27 5.56
N GLY A 63 3.88 5.06 5.78
CA GLY A 63 3.73 6.35 5.13
C GLY A 63 4.90 7.29 5.42
N GLN A 64 5.30 7.41 6.69
CA GLN A 64 6.44 8.23 7.08
C GLN A 64 7.78 7.70 6.53
N VAL A 65 7.94 6.37 6.45
CA VAL A 65 9.12 5.76 5.81
C VAL A 65 9.22 6.21 4.35
N VAL A 66 8.12 6.16 3.60
CA VAL A 66 8.11 6.61 2.20
C VAL A 66 8.44 8.10 2.11
N VAL A 67 7.88 8.93 2.98
CA VAL A 67 8.17 10.38 3.03
C VAL A 67 9.65 10.66 3.31
N ASP A 68 10.24 10.04 4.33
CA ASP A 68 11.60 10.36 4.78
C ASP A 68 12.68 9.69 3.93
N CYS A 69 12.39 8.51 3.35
CA CYS A 69 13.36 7.71 2.62
C CYS A 69 13.23 7.81 1.10
N VAL A 70 12.02 7.86 0.55
CA VAL A 70 11.77 7.79 -0.91
C VAL A 70 11.56 9.18 -1.52
N TYR A 71 10.75 10.02 -0.86
CA TYR A 71 10.45 11.37 -1.32
C TYR A 71 11.00 12.50 -0.42
N PRO A 72 12.18 12.38 0.21
CA PRO A 72 12.76 13.52 0.90
C PRO A 72 13.08 14.60 -0.14
N TYR A 73 12.44 15.75 0.01
CA TYR A 73 12.63 16.90 -0.86
C TYR A 73 13.23 18.05 -0.06
N ARG A 74 13.98 18.91 -0.75
CA ARG A 74 14.77 19.95 -0.09
C ARG A 74 14.40 21.36 -0.53
N PHE A 75 14.08 22.18 0.47
CA PHE A 75 14.21 23.64 0.40
C PHE A 75 15.35 24.20 1.30
N LEU A 76 15.92 23.40 2.20
CA LEU A 76 16.93 23.83 3.21
C LEU A 76 18.18 22.93 3.27
N PRO A 77 19.36 23.41 3.69
CA PRO A 77 20.59 22.64 3.54
C PRO A 77 20.79 21.37 4.41
N GLY A 78 21.52 20.36 3.89
CA GLY A 78 22.10 19.21 4.61
C GLY A 78 21.59 17.81 4.22
N TYR A 79 22.34 17.04 3.40
CA TYR A 79 22.04 15.64 3.05
C TYR A 79 21.95 14.73 4.28
N ASP A 80 22.91 14.84 5.21
CA ASP A 80 22.98 14.00 6.41
C ASP A 80 21.73 14.10 7.31
N ARG A 81 21.00 15.23 7.24
CA ARG A 81 19.75 15.40 7.99
C ARG A 81 18.68 14.43 7.48
N PHE A 82 18.52 14.33 6.16
CA PHE A 82 17.53 13.46 5.54
C PHE A 82 17.90 11.99 5.72
N GLU A 83 19.19 11.65 5.59
CA GLU A 83 19.65 10.28 5.84
C GLU A 83 19.43 9.85 7.30
N ARG A 84 19.66 10.76 8.26
CA ARG A 84 19.31 10.51 9.67
C ARG A 84 17.80 10.37 9.89
N ALA A 85 16.99 11.20 9.25
CA ALA A 85 15.53 11.12 9.35
C ALA A 85 15.01 9.77 8.83
N CYS A 86 15.41 9.38 7.61
CA CYS A 86 15.07 8.08 7.04
C CYS A 86 15.51 6.92 7.97
N ASN A 87 16.75 6.95 8.46
CA ASN A 87 17.26 5.91 9.35
C ASN A 87 16.52 5.84 10.69
N SER A 88 16.11 6.99 11.25
CA SER A 88 15.29 7.06 12.47
C SER A 88 13.93 6.42 12.21
N THR A 89 13.25 6.84 11.15
CA THR A 89 11.90 6.36 10.83
C THR A 89 11.86 4.86 10.52
N LEU A 90 12.86 4.33 9.80
CA LEU A 90 13.01 2.88 9.60
C LEU A 90 13.16 2.13 10.93
N THR A 91 13.96 2.66 11.86
CA THR A 91 14.18 2.07 13.18
C THR A 91 12.93 2.12 14.06
N GLU A 92 12.19 3.23 13.98
CA GLU A 92 10.93 3.40 14.69
C GLU A 92 9.84 2.45 14.16
N ALA A 93 9.74 2.30 12.84
CA ALA A 93 8.86 1.31 12.21
C ALA A 93 9.21 -0.10 12.70
N GLU A 94 10.48 -0.49 12.63
CA GLU A 94 10.96 -1.80 13.12
C GLU A 94 10.61 -2.02 14.59
N THR A 95 10.84 -1.02 15.44
CA THR A 95 10.52 -1.07 16.87
C THR A 95 9.02 -1.22 17.10
N ALA A 96 8.19 -0.50 16.35
CA ALA A 96 6.75 -0.61 16.44
C ALA A 96 6.27 -2.01 16.02
N ILE A 97 6.82 -2.56 14.94
CA ILE A 97 6.49 -3.91 14.44
C ILE A 97 6.96 -4.98 15.44
N LYS A 98 8.11 -4.82 16.10
CA LYS A 98 8.58 -5.79 17.11
C LYS A 98 7.86 -5.71 18.44
N ASN A 99 7.04 -4.69 18.68
CA ASN A 99 6.35 -4.50 19.96
C ASN A 99 5.17 -5.49 20.10
N PRO A 100 5.25 -6.49 21.00
CA PRO A 100 4.18 -7.49 21.15
C PRO A 100 2.85 -6.89 21.64
N ALA A 101 2.91 -5.76 22.35
CA ALA A 101 1.70 -5.08 22.83
C ALA A 101 0.83 -4.60 21.67
N LYS A 102 1.44 -4.12 20.58
CA LYS A 102 0.71 -3.75 19.37
C LYS A 102 -0.04 -4.97 18.83
N TRP A 103 0.61 -6.10 18.61
CA TRP A 103 -0.04 -7.29 18.05
C TRP A 103 -1.20 -7.86 18.89
N LYS A 104 -1.21 -7.61 20.20
CA LYS A 104 -2.33 -8.00 21.06
C LYS A 104 -3.63 -7.28 20.68
N GLU A 105 -3.54 -6.04 20.23
CA GLU A 105 -4.66 -5.23 19.75
C GLU A 105 -5.13 -5.69 18.36
N PHE A 106 -4.27 -6.38 17.60
CA PHE A 106 -4.47 -6.71 16.20
C PHE A 106 -5.19 -8.06 15.97
N ARG A 107 -5.45 -8.85 17.01
CA ARG A 107 -5.87 -10.26 16.92
C ARG A 107 -7.15 -10.53 16.12
N ASN A 108 -7.99 -9.52 15.89
CA ASN A 108 -9.25 -9.67 15.16
C ASN A 108 -9.20 -9.12 13.72
N ALA A 109 -8.03 -8.78 13.19
CA ALA A 109 -7.88 -8.13 11.88
C ALA A 109 -6.97 -8.92 10.93
N ILE A 110 -7.48 -9.31 9.75
CA ILE A 110 -6.74 -9.93 8.64
C ILE A 110 -5.88 -8.88 7.90
N LYS A 111 -4.62 -9.19 7.55
CA LYS A 111 -3.64 -8.19 7.07
C LYS A 111 -2.65 -8.76 6.05
N ARG A 112 -2.04 -7.91 5.23
CA ARG A 112 -1.01 -8.29 4.22
C ARG A 112 -0.29 -7.08 3.64
N TYR A 113 0.97 -7.28 3.23
CA TYR A 113 1.79 -6.31 2.47
C TYR A 113 2.62 -7.02 1.41
N ALA A 114 2.83 -6.37 0.26
CA ALA A 114 3.82 -6.78 -0.73
C ALA A 114 5.07 -5.88 -0.58
N LYS A 115 6.25 -6.43 -0.88
CA LYS A 115 7.49 -5.67 -0.94
C LYS A 115 7.42 -4.68 -2.08
N PHE A 116 7.89 -3.47 -1.83
CA PHE A 116 7.85 -2.39 -2.82
C PHE A 116 8.99 -2.47 -3.82
N PHE A 117 10.16 -2.97 -3.39
CA PHE A 117 11.35 -3.07 -4.22
C PHE A 117 11.69 -4.52 -4.53
N ALA A 118 12.23 -4.77 -5.71
CA ALA A 118 12.85 -6.04 -6.06
C ALA A 118 13.95 -6.40 -5.04
N PRO A 119 14.32 -7.70 -4.89
CA PRO A 119 15.44 -8.11 -4.06
C PRO A 119 16.70 -7.28 -4.38
N PRO A 120 17.13 -6.38 -3.47
CA PRO A 120 18.16 -5.41 -3.81
C PRO A 120 19.50 -6.08 -4.06
N ARG A 121 20.32 -5.53 -4.96
CA ARG A 121 21.71 -5.94 -5.16
C ARG A 121 22.61 -4.72 -5.01
N GLU A 122 23.77 -4.90 -4.39
CA GLU A 122 24.73 -3.80 -4.24
C GLU A 122 25.18 -3.29 -5.62
N ASN A 123 25.14 -1.96 -5.81
CA ASN A 123 25.50 -1.28 -7.05
C ASN A 123 24.62 -1.66 -8.25
N ASP A 124 23.35 -2.04 -8.02
CA ASP A 124 22.39 -2.17 -9.12
C ASP A 124 21.94 -0.80 -9.67
N ALA A 125 21.23 -0.82 -10.79
CA ALA A 125 20.77 0.38 -11.48
C ALA A 125 19.90 1.31 -10.59
N CYS A 126 19.36 0.82 -9.49
CA CYS A 126 18.49 1.56 -8.60
C CYS A 126 19.24 2.35 -7.51
N ASP A 127 20.51 2.04 -7.24
CA ASP A 127 21.30 2.70 -6.19
C ASP A 127 21.52 4.21 -6.43
N ASP A 128 21.41 4.64 -7.69
CA ASP A 128 21.54 6.04 -8.11
C ASP A 128 20.19 6.69 -8.50
N ILE A 129 19.07 5.99 -8.28
CA ILE A 129 17.74 6.46 -8.66
C ILE A 129 17.11 7.32 -7.57
N TYR A 130 16.51 8.43 -7.99
CA TYR A 130 15.77 9.33 -7.15
C TYR A 130 14.30 9.30 -7.54
N PHE A 131 13.43 8.99 -6.58
CA PHE A 131 11.99 8.91 -6.84
C PHE A 131 11.31 10.28 -6.88
N PHE A 132 11.92 11.32 -6.28
CA PHE A 132 11.35 12.66 -6.36
C PHE A 132 11.41 13.18 -7.81
N PRO A 133 10.26 13.55 -8.44
CA PRO A 133 10.22 13.70 -9.90
C PRO A 133 11.07 14.86 -10.45
N ARG A 134 11.34 15.86 -9.60
CA ARG A 134 12.25 16.96 -9.94
C ARG A 134 13.62 16.70 -9.33
N ARG A 135 14.56 16.21 -10.15
CA ARG A 135 15.92 15.84 -9.75
C ARG A 135 16.66 16.91 -8.92
N ILE A 136 16.43 18.19 -9.21
CA ILE A 136 17.04 19.32 -8.47
C ILE A 136 16.61 19.42 -6.99
N PHE A 137 15.47 18.82 -6.64
CA PHE A 137 14.93 18.81 -5.27
C PHE A 137 15.07 17.44 -4.60
N ALA A 138 15.46 16.42 -5.35
CA ALA A 138 15.66 15.09 -4.83
C ALA A 138 16.91 15.02 -3.93
N VAL A 139 16.80 14.31 -2.80
CA VAL A 139 17.87 14.30 -1.79
C VAL A 139 18.52 12.95 -1.62
N LEU A 140 17.72 11.93 -1.36
CA LEU A 140 18.21 10.58 -1.11
C LEU A 140 17.96 9.73 -2.34
N PRO A 141 18.98 9.05 -2.88
CA PRO A 141 18.76 7.99 -3.85
C PRO A 141 18.30 6.72 -3.15
N MET A 142 17.66 5.82 -3.90
CA MET A 142 17.16 4.54 -3.39
C MET A 142 18.27 3.48 -3.32
N LYS A 143 19.21 3.71 -2.42
CA LYS A 143 20.33 2.79 -2.15
C LYS A 143 19.85 1.41 -1.72
N TYR A 144 20.71 0.42 -1.98
CA TYR A 144 20.60 -0.97 -1.56
C TYR A 144 20.19 -1.07 -0.09
N SER A 145 20.91 -0.40 0.82
CA SER A 145 20.62 -0.47 2.25
C SER A 145 19.23 0.02 2.62
N THR A 146 18.74 1.09 1.98
CA THR A 146 17.40 1.62 2.22
C THR A 146 16.33 0.65 1.71
N ARG A 147 16.48 0.15 0.48
CA ARG A 147 15.55 -0.81 -0.14
C ARG A 147 15.50 -2.12 0.65
N SER A 148 16.65 -2.64 1.06
CA SER A 148 16.73 -3.86 1.87
C SER A 148 16.01 -3.69 3.18
N ARG A 149 16.27 -2.59 3.92
CA ARG A 149 15.56 -2.33 5.18
C ARG A 149 14.05 -2.17 4.98
N MET A 150 13.60 -1.49 3.92
CA MET A 150 12.17 -1.37 3.63
C MET A 150 11.51 -2.73 3.34
N ASN A 151 12.19 -3.60 2.58
CA ASN A 151 11.72 -4.95 2.33
C ASN A 151 11.74 -5.83 3.60
N ASP A 152 12.77 -5.70 4.44
CA ASP A 152 12.88 -6.40 5.73
C ASP A 152 11.73 -6.02 6.67
N LEU A 153 11.29 -4.75 6.65
CA LEU A 153 10.13 -4.30 7.42
C LEU A 153 8.83 -4.96 6.92
N VAL A 154 8.68 -5.14 5.61
CA VAL A 154 7.53 -5.86 5.03
C VAL A 154 7.55 -7.33 5.43
N ASP A 155 8.70 -7.99 5.34
CA ASP A 155 8.88 -9.38 5.79
C ASP A 155 8.54 -9.53 7.27
N LEU A 156 9.03 -8.60 8.09
CA LEU A 156 8.77 -8.61 9.52
C LEU A 156 7.27 -8.43 9.82
N VAL A 157 6.58 -7.49 9.16
CA VAL A 157 5.13 -7.32 9.33
C VAL A 157 4.37 -8.56 8.90
N ASN A 158 4.67 -9.13 7.73
CA ASN A 158 4.00 -10.32 7.23
C ASN A 158 4.20 -11.52 8.16
N SER A 159 5.43 -11.74 8.64
CA SER A 159 5.75 -12.81 9.61
C SER A 159 4.99 -12.65 10.92
N GLN A 160 4.88 -11.41 11.43
CA GLN A 160 4.12 -11.13 12.65
C GLN A 160 2.61 -11.32 12.44
N ILE A 161 2.08 -10.98 11.26
CA ILE A 161 0.68 -11.22 10.90
C ILE A 161 0.39 -12.72 10.89
N GLU A 162 1.22 -13.51 10.19
CA GLU A 162 1.06 -14.95 10.10
C GLU A 162 1.11 -15.61 11.48
N THR A 163 2.08 -15.20 12.30
CA THR A 163 2.29 -15.75 13.66
C THR A 163 1.16 -15.39 14.62
N HIS A 164 0.79 -14.10 14.70
CA HIS A 164 -0.08 -13.60 15.77
C HIS A 164 -1.56 -13.54 15.41
N ILE A 165 -1.90 -13.61 14.12
CA ILE A 165 -3.29 -13.50 13.67
C ILE A 165 -3.73 -14.83 13.06
N ALA A 166 -3.13 -15.23 11.93
CA ALA A 166 -3.56 -16.43 11.22
C ALA A 166 -3.30 -17.71 12.03
N GLY A 167 -2.14 -17.82 12.67
CA GLY A 167 -1.83 -18.94 13.56
C GLY A 167 -2.66 -18.99 14.85
N SER A 168 -3.41 -17.92 15.17
CA SER A 168 -4.17 -17.80 16.42
C SER A 168 -5.69 -17.89 16.26
N VAL A 169 -6.21 -17.86 15.03
CA VAL A 169 -7.65 -17.88 14.74
C VAL A 169 -7.94 -18.85 13.60
N GLU A 170 -8.58 -19.99 13.90
CA GLU A 170 -8.83 -21.06 12.91
C GLU A 170 -9.63 -20.62 11.67
N SER A 171 -10.47 -19.58 11.80
CA SER A 171 -11.27 -19.04 10.69
C SER A 171 -10.57 -17.95 9.87
N VAL A 172 -9.29 -17.67 10.14
CA VAL A 172 -8.51 -16.65 9.44
C VAL A 172 -7.40 -17.32 8.64
N THR A 173 -7.45 -17.16 7.32
CA THR A 173 -6.39 -17.61 6.44
C THR A 173 -5.51 -16.45 5.98
N PHE A 174 -4.19 -16.60 6.14
CA PHE A 174 -3.22 -15.65 5.61
C PHE A 174 -3.02 -15.89 4.11
N VAL A 175 -3.22 -14.84 3.31
CA VAL A 175 -2.96 -14.88 1.87
C VAL A 175 -1.68 -14.10 1.59
N ASP A 176 -0.57 -14.80 1.44
CA ASP A 176 0.66 -14.17 0.95
C ASP A 176 0.43 -13.67 -0.48
N ILE A 177 0.62 -12.39 -0.75
CA ILE A 177 0.53 -11.83 -2.11
C ILE A 177 1.89 -11.44 -2.66
N ASP A 178 2.94 -11.39 -1.83
CA ASP A 178 4.24 -10.80 -2.19
C ASP A 178 4.87 -11.54 -3.37
N ASP A 179 4.78 -12.88 -3.38
CA ASP A 179 5.28 -13.71 -4.48
C ASP A 179 4.74 -13.30 -5.86
N HIS A 180 3.49 -12.81 -5.95
CA HIS A 180 2.90 -12.39 -7.22
C HIS A 180 3.44 -11.06 -7.73
N PHE A 181 4.06 -10.27 -6.86
CA PHE A 181 4.74 -9.04 -7.23
C PHE A 181 6.15 -9.28 -7.74
N THR A 182 6.68 -10.51 -7.69
CA THR A 182 8.02 -10.83 -8.24
C THR A 182 8.10 -10.53 -9.73
N GLY A 183 9.16 -9.81 -10.13
CA GLY A 183 9.32 -9.29 -11.49
C GLY A 183 8.44 -8.07 -11.79
N ARG A 184 7.73 -7.55 -10.78
CA ARG A 184 6.74 -6.47 -10.91
C ARG A 184 6.92 -5.32 -9.91
N ARG A 185 7.94 -5.37 -9.06
CA ARG A 185 8.23 -4.33 -8.07
C ARG A 185 8.96 -3.14 -8.70
N PHE A 186 9.21 -2.10 -7.90
CA PHE A 186 10.21 -1.11 -8.28
C PHE A 186 11.60 -1.76 -8.36
N CYS A 187 12.42 -1.29 -9.29
CA CYS A 187 13.81 -1.69 -9.44
C CYS A 187 14.02 -3.18 -9.74
N GLU A 188 13.07 -3.80 -10.44
CA GLU A 188 13.23 -5.16 -10.97
C GLU A 188 14.36 -5.18 -12.00
N PRO A 189 15.26 -6.19 -11.97
CA PRO A 189 16.37 -6.31 -12.92
C PRO A 189 15.92 -6.31 -14.39
N GLU A 190 14.73 -6.84 -14.66
CA GLU A 190 14.14 -6.87 -16.00
C GLU A 190 13.69 -5.48 -16.49
N ASN A 191 13.66 -4.48 -15.59
CA ASN A 191 13.30 -3.08 -15.86
C ASN A 191 14.43 -2.11 -15.49
N GLU A 192 15.71 -2.50 -15.64
CA GLU A 192 16.87 -1.66 -15.28
C GLU A 192 16.92 -0.29 -16.00
N ASP A 193 16.39 -0.19 -17.23
CA ASP A 193 16.34 1.07 -17.99
C ASP A 193 15.21 2.02 -17.49
N ASP A 194 14.24 1.49 -16.74
CA ASP A 194 13.16 2.25 -16.10
C ASP A 194 12.84 1.69 -14.70
N PRO A 195 13.73 1.89 -13.71
CA PRO A 195 13.60 1.26 -12.39
C PRO A 195 12.38 1.73 -11.59
N ILE A 196 11.88 2.95 -11.85
CA ILE A 196 10.65 3.46 -11.21
C ILE A 196 9.42 2.90 -11.92
N GLY A 197 9.44 2.80 -13.26
CA GLY A 197 8.35 2.16 -14.00
C GLY A 197 7.01 2.86 -13.86
N ALA A 198 7.01 4.19 -13.80
CA ALA A 198 5.83 5.02 -13.54
C ALA A 198 4.61 4.58 -14.38
N ASP A 199 4.78 4.55 -15.71
CA ASP A 199 3.77 4.09 -16.65
C ASP A 199 4.15 2.74 -17.31
N ASN A 200 5.19 2.08 -16.80
CA ASN A 200 5.56 0.75 -17.26
C ASN A 200 4.54 -0.28 -16.74
N PRO A 201 3.86 -1.04 -17.63
CA PRO A 201 2.87 -2.05 -17.22
C PRO A 201 3.51 -3.22 -16.45
N ASN A 202 4.83 -3.38 -16.55
CA ASN A 202 5.56 -4.39 -15.80
C ASN A 202 5.87 -3.98 -14.36
N VAL A 203 5.68 -2.71 -13.96
CA VAL A 203 5.81 -2.28 -12.56
C VAL A 203 4.42 -2.03 -11.99
N TRP A 204 4.13 -2.64 -10.85
CA TRP A 204 2.78 -2.77 -10.29
C TRP A 204 2.42 -1.77 -9.20
N PHE A 205 3.33 -0.87 -8.86
CA PHE A 205 3.09 0.21 -7.91
C PHE A 205 3.09 1.55 -8.63
N ASN A 206 2.24 2.47 -8.18
CA ASN A 206 2.28 3.86 -8.62
C ASN A 206 3.44 4.59 -7.93
N ASP A 207 3.98 5.60 -8.58
CA ASP A 207 4.84 6.63 -8.02
C ASP A 207 4.23 8.03 -8.24
N LEU A 208 4.94 9.09 -7.84
CA LEU A 208 4.47 10.48 -8.01
C LEU A 208 4.35 10.93 -9.47
N THR A 209 4.87 10.16 -10.43
CA THR A 209 4.81 10.45 -11.87
C THR A 209 3.89 9.54 -12.66
N THR A 210 3.33 8.50 -12.04
CA THR A 210 2.40 7.59 -12.69
C THR A 210 1.15 8.33 -13.18
N THR A 211 0.78 8.09 -14.43
CA THR A 211 -0.48 8.56 -14.99
C THR A 211 -1.62 7.75 -14.38
N LEU A 212 -2.40 8.38 -13.50
CA LEU A 212 -3.55 7.74 -12.88
C LEU A 212 -4.71 7.64 -13.88
N GLU A 213 -5.17 6.41 -14.14
CA GLU A 213 -6.41 6.17 -14.87
C GLU A 213 -7.60 6.31 -13.91
N GLU A 214 -8.34 7.41 -14.00
CA GLU A 214 -9.66 7.51 -13.38
C GLU A 214 -10.71 6.91 -14.32
N ASP A 215 -11.54 5.99 -13.80
CA ASP A 215 -12.84 5.76 -14.42
C ASP A 215 -13.65 7.06 -14.27
N ALA A 216 -14.15 7.61 -15.38
CA ALA A 216 -14.89 8.88 -15.47
C ALA A 216 -16.17 8.93 -14.61
N SER A 217 -16.48 7.86 -13.88
CA SER A 217 -17.57 7.73 -12.93
C SER A 217 -17.23 8.18 -11.50
N TRP A 218 -15.95 8.45 -11.17
CA TRP A 218 -15.55 8.83 -9.81
C TRP A 218 -15.60 10.36 -9.58
N ASN A 219 -16.31 10.79 -8.53
CA ASN A 219 -16.38 12.20 -8.11
C ASN A 219 -15.70 12.40 -6.73
N PRO A 220 -14.50 13.03 -6.69
CA PRO A 220 -13.75 13.28 -5.46
C PRO A 220 -14.47 14.18 -4.44
N GLY A 221 -15.50 14.95 -4.86
CA GLY A 221 -16.25 15.82 -3.96
C GLY A 221 -17.09 15.08 -2.90
N SER A 222 -17.16 13.75 -2.95
CA SER A 222 -17.98 12.92 -2.06
C SER A 222 -17.27 12.44 -0.79
N VAL A 223 -15.95 12.57 -0.69
CA VAL A 223 -15.16 12.20 0.50
C VAL A 223 -14.20 13.34 0.80
N ARG A 224 -14.52 14.16 1.81
CA ARG A 224 -13.56 15.11 2.38
C ARG A 224 -12.81 14.38 3.50
N PRO A 225 -11.52 14.08 3.38
CA PRO A 225 -10.73 13.64 4.52
C PRO A 225 -10.57 14.83 5.47
N SER A 226 -10.68 14.61 6.78
CA SER A 226 -10.24 15.62 7.73
C SER A 226 -8.69 15.65 7.72
N PRO A 227 -8.04 16.82 7.88
CA PRO A 227 -6.57 16.92 7.90
C PRO A 227 -5.88 16.14 9.04
N GLU A 228 -6.64 15.62 10.02
CA GLU A 228 -6.14 14.79 11.12
C GLU A 228 -6.10 13.28 10.78
N GLU A 229 -6.82 12.84 9.74
CA GLU A 229 -6.99 11.42 9.38
C GLU A 229 -6.08 10.95 8.23
N ASP A 230 -5.36 11.88 7.59
CA ASP A 230 -4.48 11.59 6.46
C ASP A 230 -3.11 12.28 6.63
N PRO A 231 -2.08 11.55 7.10
CA PRO A 231 -0.71 12.05 7.18
C PRO A 231 -0.18 12.57 5.84
N TRP A 232 -0.70 12.06 4.71
CA TRP A 232 -0.35 12.55 3.38
C TRP A 232 -0.98 13.90 3.07
N ALA A 233 -2.21 14.15 3.53
CA ALA A 233 -2.85 15.46 3.42
C ALA A 233 -2.14 16.51 4.29
N ALA A 234 -1.71 16.15 5.50
CA ALA A 234 -0.96 17.05 6.38
C ALA A 234 0.44 17.40 5.83
N TRP A 235 1.17 16.43 5.28
CA TRP A 235 2.43 16.65 4.56
C TRP A 235 2.22 17.52 3.32
N ALA A 236 1.14 17.28 2.57
CA ALA A 236 0.79 18.04 1.37
C ALA A 236 0.51 19.52 1.65
N LEU A 237 -0.10 19.83 2.80
CA LEU A 237 -0.41 21.19 3.27
C LEU A 237 0.84 21.97 3.70
N GLY A 238 1.96 21.29 4.01
CA GLY A 238 3.23 21.91 4.41
C GLY A 238 4.13 22.37 3.25
N LEU A 239 3.73 22.14 2.01
CA LEU A 239 4.50 22.57 0.83
C LEU A 239 4.28 24.06 0.53
N PRO A 240 5.29 24.79 0.00
CA PRO A 240 5.09 26.19 -0.38
C PRO A 240 3.99 26.34 -1.44
N GLU A 241 3.20 27.40 -1.33
CA GLU A 241 2.02 27.71 -2.17
C GLU A 241 2.34 27.70 -3.69
N SER A 242 3.60 27.96 -4.07
CA SER A 242 4.12 27.84 -5.44
C SER A 242 4.13 26.41 -6.00
N VAL A 243 3.88 25.40 -5.17
CA VAL A 243 3.73 23.98 -5.51
C VAL A 243 2.27 23.53 -5.43
N GLN A 244 1.38 24.32 -4.82
CA GLN A 244 -0.01 23.96 -4.48
C GLN A 244 -1.09 24.61 -5.37
N ASN A 245 -0.77 25.66 -6.15
CA ASN A 245 -1.76 26.37 -6.95
C ASN A 245 -2.01 25.74 -8.34
N ASP A 246 -2.97 24.82 -8.43
CA ASP A 246 -4.02 24.82 -9.45
C ASP A 246 -5.08 23.74 -9.13
N THR A 247 -6.27 24.18 -8.73
CA THR A 247 -7.43 23.32 -8.42
C THR A 247 -8.32 23.21 -9.65
N ASP A 248 -8.22 22.11 -10.39
CA ASP A 248 -9.34 21.36 -10.98
C ASP A 248 -8.85 20.14 -11.79
N LEU A 249 -9.08 18.96 -11.21
CA LEU A 249 -9.33 17.62 -11.78
C LEU A 249 -9.02 17.39 -13.28
N VAL A 250 -7.72 17.28 -13.60
CA VAL A 250 -7.12 16.53 -14.73
C VAL A 250 -5.69 16.16 -14.27
N PRO A 251 -5.08 15.01 -14.66
CA PRO A 251 -3.74 14.63 -14.18
C PRO A 251 -2.72 15.74 -14.50
N ARG A 252 -2.31 16.52 -13.50
CA ARG A 252 -1.46 17.71 -13.71
C ARG A 252 -0.39 17.92 -12.65
N GLY A 253 0.14 16.82 -12.13
CA GLY A 253 1.49 16.79 -11.56
C GLY A 253 1.55 16.53 -10.05
N ILE A 254 2.80 16.49 -9.58
CA ILE A 254 3.31 16.15 -8.23
C ILE A 254 2.60 16.90 -7.07
N GLY A 255 1.82 17.94 -7.40
CA GLY A 255 1.00 18.76 -6.52
C GLY A 255 -0.24 18.06 -5.93
N ASP A 256 -0.82 17.13 -6.70
CA ASP A 256 -2.14 16.58 -6.43
C ASP A 256 -2.15 15.63 -5.22
N ASN A 257 -3.09 15.85 -4.32
CA ASN A 257 -3.32 14.99 -3.16
C ASN A 257 -3.63 13.55 -3.58
N LEU A 258 -4.34 13.36 -4.69
CA LEU A 258 -4.63 12.02 -5.21
C LEU A 258 -3.36 11.33 -5.70
N GLN A 259 -2.51 12.02 -6.47
CA GLN A 259 -1.23 11.47 -6.94
C GLN A 259 -0.35 11.02 -5.77
N ARG A 260 -0.28 11.85 -4.72
CA ARG A 260 0.50 11.56 -3.52
C ARG A 260 -0.05 10.38 -2.73
N ALA A 261 -1.36 10.38 -2.47
CA ALA A 261 -2.03 9.29 -1.78
C ALA A 261 -1.98 7.97 -2.58
N SER A 262 -1.85 8.05 -3.91
CA SER A 262 -1.70 6.88 -4.76
C SER A 262 -0.28 6.32 -4.80
N SER A 263 0.74 7.06 -4.37
CA SER A 263 2.13 6.58 -4.43
C SER A 263 2.32 5.33 -3.58
N PHE A 264 3.03 4.34 -4.11
CA PHE A 264 3.17 2.99 -3.55
C PHE A 264 1.86 2.19 -3.46
N HIS A 265 0.74 2.73 -3.95
CA HIS A 265 -0.50 1.97 -4.12
C HIS A 265 -0.40 1.04 -5.32
N PRO A 266 -0.97 -0.18 -5.25
CA PRO A 266 -0.99 -1.08 -6.40
C PRO A 266 -1.79 -0.51 -7.58
N LYS A 267 -1.29 -0.73 -8.80
CA LYS A 267 -1.95 -0.45 -10.09
C LYS A 267 -3.07 -1.47 -10.37
N THR A 268 -3.89 -1.19 -11.38
CA THR A 268 -5.00 -2.06 -11.82
C THR A 268 -4.57 -3.52 -12.04
N ALA A 269 -3.45 -3.76 -12.73
CA ALA A 269 -2.94 -5.11 -12.97
C ALA A 269 -2.65 -5.88 -11.66
N ALA A 270 -2.10 -5.19 -10.66
CA ALA A 270 -1.81 -5.75 -9.34
C ALA A 270 -3.09 -6.07 -8.54
N HIS A 271 -4.11 -5.20 -8.62
CA HIS A 271 -5.42 -5.47 -8.03
C HIS A 271 -6.10 -6.68 -8.67
N ILE A 272 -6.02 -6.83 -10.00
CA ILE A 272 -6.54 -8.00 -10.73
C ILE A 272 -5.83 -9.27 -10.26
N ALA A 273 -4.49 -9.28 -10.26
CA ALA A 273 -3.70 -10.42 -9.84
C ALA A 273 -4.00 -10.81 -8.38
N THR A 274 -4.12 -9.81 -7.50
CA THR A 274 -4.48 -10.01 -6.09
C THR A 274 -5.89 -10.61 -5.94
N ALA A 275 -6.87 -10.11 -6.68
CA ALA A 275 -8.23 -10.65 -6.65
C ALA A 275 -8.29 -12.11 -7.11
N ILE A 276 -7.58 -12.45 -8.19
CA ILE A 276 -7.48 -13.83 -8.69
C ILE A 276 -6.81 -14.75 -7.66
N LYS A 277 -5.72 -14.30 -7.02
CA LYS A 277 -5.05 -15.10 -5.98
C LYS A 277 -5.98 -15.42 -4.81
N VAL A 278 -6.65 -14.39 -4.29
CA VAL A 278 -7.61 -14.56 -3.18
C VAL A 278 -8.75 -15.48 -3.59
N ALA A 279 -9.31 -15.31 -4.80
CA ALA A 279 -10.36 -16.17 -5.33
C ALA A 279 -9.93 -17.65 -5.37
N ASN A 280 -8.75 -17.93 -5.94
CA ASN A 280 -8.23 -19.29 -6.06
C ASN A 280 -8.03 -19.95 -4.69
N MET A 281 -7.54 -19.19 -3.71
CA MET A 281 -7.34 -19.69 -2.36
C MET A 281 -8.67 -20.07 -1.69
N ILE A 282 -9.66 -19.17 -1.77
CA ILE A 282 -11.00 -19.43 -1.24
C ILE A 282 -11.62 -20.68 -1.90
N PHE A 283 -11.47 -20.83 -3.21
CA PHE A 283 -11.95 -22.01 -3.94
C PHE A 283 -11.32 -23.32 -3.48
N ILE A 284 -10.00 -23.33 -3.25
CA ILE A 284 -9.29 -24.53 -2.79
C ILE A 284 -9.79 -24.93 -1.40
N ASP A 285 -9.96 -23.97 -0.49
CA ASP A 285 -10.47 -24.22 0.86
C ASP A 285 -11.91 -24.80 0.82
N PHE A 286 -12.79 -24.26 -0.03
CA PHE A 286 -14.15 -24.79 -0.18
C PHE A 286 -14.19 -26.18 -0.85
N ALA A 287 -13.35 -26.42 -1.86
CA ALA A 287 -13.31 -27.72 -2.54
C ALA A 287 -12.73 -28.83 -1.65
N GLY A 288 -11.80 -28.49 -0.75
CA GLY A 288 -11.23 -29.43 0.22
C GLY A 288 -12.21 -29.89 1.32
N HIS A 289 -13.29 -29.15 1.55
CA HIS A 289 -14.32 -29.49 2.55
C HIS A 289 -15.53 -30.26 1.99
N HIS A 290 -15.46 -30.73 0.73
CA HIS A 290 -16.55 -31.46 0.06
C HIS A 290 -16.21 -32.89 -0.37
N LEU A 291 -15.16 -33.51 0.19
CA LEU A 291 -14.98 -34.96 0.13
C LEU A 291 -15.53 -35.59 1.42
N PRO A 292 -16.75 -36.16 1.40
CA PRO A 292 -17.15 -37.11 2.44
C PRO A 292 -16.32 -38.40 2.28
N GLU A 293 -15.78 -38.90 3.40
CA GLU A 293 -15.40 -40.31 3.54
C GLU A 293 -16.62 -41.22 3.42
#